data_AF-A0A2Z2MSW6-F1
#
_entry.id   AF-A0A2Z2MSW6-F1
#
_cell.length_a   1.000
_cell.length_b   1.000
_cell.length_c   1.000
_cell.angle_alpha   90.00
_cell.angle_beta   90.00
_cell.angle_gamma   90.00
#
_symmetry.space_group_name_H-M   'P 1'
#
loop_
_entity.id
_entity.type
_entity.pdbx_description
1 polymer ?
#
loop_
_entity_poly.entity_id
_entity_poly.type
_entity_poly.pdbx_seq_one_letter_code
_entity_poly.pdbx_strand_id
1 'polypeptide(L)'
;MDWRSLLAWAGVGSFLGFVIAVSLYSPGGGDDRAVYMIYAGLIAGVLLSTRYRLSTRASAYAFPLGFLATSLLAGLWMVRDVSTAGVYGFIAAVMVAMIIIGPGSYLDMFLVPLSYFGGFAVAMLTFKGYEPIQGTEGAVMSLFMVGVMGAVLAFFATFARWAFEMAKNIPRR
;
A
#
# COMPACT_ATOMS: atom_id res chain seq x y z
N MET A 1 16.27 7.18 15.42
CA MET A 1 15.38 7.47 14.28
C MET A 1 14.13 6.63 14.45
N ASP A 2 12.93 7.19 14.42
CA ASP A 2 11.70 6.43 14.60
C ASP A 2 11.34 5.73 13.29
N TRP A 3 11.55 4.42 13.23
CA TRP A 3 11.32 3.62 12.03
C TRP A 3 9.84 3.63 11.61
N ARG A 4 8.90 3.79 12.55
CA ARG A 4 7.47 3.81 12.22
C ARG A 4 7.11 5.06 11.45
N SER A 5 7.55 6.20 11.95
CA SER A 5 7.42 7.49 11.28
C SER A 5 8.06 7.44 9.88
N LEU A 6 9.24 6.83 9.75
CA LEU A 6 9.91 6.68 8.46
C LEU A 6 9.06 5.90 7.46
N LEU A 7 8.55 4.73 7.83
CA LEU A 7 7.77 3.89 6.91
C LEU A 7 6.42 4.52 6.55
N ALA A 8 5.76 5.17 7.51
CA ALA A 8 4.52 5.89 7.25
C ALA A 8 4.75 6.99 6.20
N TRP A 9 5.78 7.82 6.40
CA TRP A 9 6.14 8.86 5.45
C TRP A 9 6.63 8.32 4.10
N ALA A 10 7.39 7.23 4.08
CA ALA A 10 7.82 6.58 2.84
C ALA A 10 6.60 6.13 2.02
N GLY A 11 5.60 5.52 2.67
CA GLY A 11 4.37 5.13 2.01
C GLY A 11 3.56 6.31 1.48
N VAL A 12 3.33 7.34 2.31
CA VAL A 12 2.60 8.56 1.89
C VAL A 12 3.34 9.28 0.76
N GLY A 13 4.67 9.42 0.88
CA GLY A 13 5.51 10.04 -0.14
C GLY A 13 5.46 9.28 -1.46
N SER A 14 5.55 7.95 -1.42
CA SER A 14 5.42 7.10 -2.61
C SER A 14 4.05 7.25 -3.28
N PHE A 15 2.98 7.33 -2.49
CA PHE A 15 1.64 7.59 -3.01
C PHE A 15 1.53 8.97 -3.68
N LEU A 16 2.05 10.02 -3.06
CA LEU A 16 2.07 11.36 -3.66
C LEU A 16 2.88 11.37 -4.96
N GLY A 17 4.02 10.69 -4.98
CA GLY A 17 4.83 10.49 -6.16
C GLY A 17 4.07 9.78 -7.29
N PHE A 18 3.27 8.77 -6.95
CA PHE A 18 2.37 8.11 -7.89
C PHE A 18 1.30 9.06 -8.44
N VAL A 19 0.63 9.84 -7.59
CA VAL A 19 -0.39 10.82 -8.03
C VAL A 19 0.21 11.83 -9.01
N ILE A 20 1.41 12.33 -8.70
CA ILE A 20 2.13 13.24 -9.60
C ILE A 20 2.45 12.55 -10.92
N ALA A 21 2.99 11.32 -10.87
CA ALA A 21 3.30 10.54 -12.07
C ALA A 21 2.08 10.36 -12.99
N VAL A 22 0.93 10.02 -12.41
CA VAL A 22 -0.33 9.88 -13.16
C VAL A 22 -0.81 11.22 -13.70
N SER A 23 -0.70 12.31 -12.93
CA SER A 23 -1.12 13.64 -13.40
C SER A 23 -0.29 14.18 -14.55
N LEU A 24 0.97 13.77 -14.65
CA LEU A 24 1.89 14.13 -15.72
C LEU A 24 1.85 13.14 -16.90
N TYR A 25 1.05 12.09 -16.80
CA TYR A 25 0.92 11.10 -17.86
C TYR A 25 0.23 11.72 -19.09
N SER A 26 0.95 11.76 -20.21
CA SER A 26 0.45 12.21 -21.51
C SER A 26 0.37 11.03 -22.49
N PRO A 27 -0.82 10.68 -23.02
CA PRO A 27 -1.01 9.55 -23.92
C PRO A 27 -0.28 9.67 -25.27
N GLY A 28 0.13 10.87 -25.69
CA GLY A 28 0.60 11.16 -27.05
C GLY A 28 2.05 11.64 -27.18
N GLY A 29 2.78 11.81 -26.07
CA GLY A 29 4.13 12.38 -26.09
C GLY A 29 4.87 12.03 -24.81
N GLY A 30 5.83 11.13 -24.94
CA GLY A 30 6.41 10.37 -23.84
C GLY A 30 7.25 11.19 -22.87
N ASP A 31 6.92 11.03 -21.60
CA ASP A 31 7.94 10.95 -20.57
C ASP A 31 7.60 9.79 -19.63
N ASP A 32 7.88 8.57 -20.09
CA ASP A 32 7.79 7.32 -19.30
C ASP A 32 8.60 7.38 -17.99
N ARG A 33 9.46 8.40 -17.85
CA ARG A 33 10.24 8.68 -16.65
C ARG A 33 9.40 9.29 -15.53
N ALA A 34 8.21 9.84 -15.82
CA ALA A 34 7.31 10.38 -14.81
C ALA A 34 6.97 9.35 -13.72
N VAL A 35 6.93 8.05 -14.06
CA VAL A 35 6.72 6.96 -13.09
C VAL A 35 7.77 6.92 -11.98
N TYR A 36 8.99 7.40 -12.22
CA TYR A 36 10.04 7.46 -11.21
C TYR A 36 9.78 8.52 -10.13
N MET A 37 8.76 9.38 -10.31
CA MET A 37 8.27 10.25 -9.23
C MET A 37 7.80 9.45 -8.01
N ILE A 38 7.43 8.17 -8.17
CA ILE A 38 7.14 7.26 -7.05
C ILE A 38 8.37 7.12 -6.14
N TYR A 39 9.56 6.87 -6.70
CA TYR A 39 10.79 6.79 -5.92
C TYR A 39 11.26 8.15 -5.40
N ALA A 40 11.08 9.23 -6.17
CA ALA A 40 11.36 10.58 -5.69
C ALA A 40 10.48 10.92 -4.47
N GLY A 41 9.19 10.56 -4.53
CA GLY A 41 8.24 10.69 -3.45
C GLY A 41 8.61 9.85 -2.23
N LEU A 42 9.07 8.61 -2.42
CA LEU A 42 9.60 7.76 -1.35
C LEU A 42 10.76 8.44 -0.63
N ILE A 43 11.76 8.92 -1.38
CA ILE A 43 12.94 9.59 -0.84
C ILE A 43 12.53 10.87 -0.09
N ALA A 44 11.66 11.68 -0.69
CA ALA A 44 11.15 12.89 -0.06
C ALA A 44 10.41 12.58 1.25
N GLY A 45 9.58 11.53 1.29
CA GLY A 45 8.92 11.06 2.49
C GLY A 45 9.91 10.65 3.58
N VAL A 46 10.92 9.84 3.23
CA VAL A 46 12.00 9.46 4.17
C VAL A 46 12.71 10.70 4.71
N LEU A 47 13.03 11.69 3.87
CA LEU A 47 13.64 12.95 4.31
C LEU A 47 12.73 13.75 5.23
N LEU A 48 11.43 13.86 4.92
CA LEU A 48 10.45 14.54 5.76
C LEU A 48 10.34 13.89 7.15
N SER A 49 10.51 12.57 7.27
CA SER A 49 10.49 11.87 8.56
C SER A 49 11.57 12.34 9.54
N THR A 50 12.66 12.93 9.05
CA THR A 50 13.74 13.47 9.90
C THR A 50 13.30 14.76 10.62
N ARG A 51 12.40 15.53 10.00
CA ARG A 51 11.88 16.81 10.50
C ARG A 51 10.52 16.66 11.19
N TYR A 52 9.64 15.82 10.64
CA TYR A 52 8.27 15.64 11.09
C TYR A 52 8.06 14.21 11.58
N ARG A 53 7.96 14.03 12.90
CA ARG A 53 7.72 12.70 13.50
C ARG A 53 6.24 12.41 13.60
N LEU A 54 5.81 11.28 13.04
CA LEU A 54 4.45 10.76 13.14
C LEU A 54 4.39 9.64 14.16
N SER A 55 3.56 9.81 15.20
CA SER A 55 3.20 8.72 16.11
C SER A 55 2.11 7.88 15.46
N THR A 56 2.53 6.92 14.64
CA THR A 56 1.67 6.02 13.86
C THR A 56 2.09 4.57 14.04
N ARG A 57 1.16 3.63 13.87
CA ARG A 57 1.40 2.19 13.99
C ARG A 57 0.95 1.47 12.72
N ALA A 58 -0.33 1.49 12.43
CA ALA A 58 -0.93 0.78 11.31
C ALA A 58 -0.39 1.25 9.96
N SER A 59 -0.27 2.56 9.74
CA SER A 59 0.23 3.11 8.47
C SER A 59 1.70 2.78 8.21
N ALA A 60 2.53 2.69 9.27
CA ALA A 60 3.91 2.23 9.18
C ALA A 60 4.03 0.78 8.70
N TYR A 61 3.10 -0.10 9.12
CA TYR A 61 3.05 -1.49 8.65
C TYR A 61 2.32 -1.63 7.30
N ALA A 62 1.41 -0.72 6.98
CA ALA A 62 0.65 -0.75 5.73
C ALA A 62 1.56 -0.63 4.51
N PHE A 63 2.60 0.23 4.56
CA PHE A 63 3.59 0.35 3.49
C PHE A 63 4.30 -0.97 3.14
N PRO A 64 5.03 -1.63 4.07
CA PRO A 64 5.66 -2.90 3.77
C PRO A 64 4.65 -4.00 3.45
N LEU A 65 3.43 -3.99 4.03
CA LEU A 65 2.38 -4.94 3.66
C LEU A 65 1.94 -4.80 2.20
N GLY A 66 1.72 -3.57 1.72
CA GLY A 66 1.37 -3.32 0.32
C GLY A 66 2.49 -3.75 -0.63
N PHE A 67 3.74 -3.44 -0.27
CA PHE A 67 4.90 -3.87 -1.06
C PHE A 67 5.02 -5.41 -1.09
N LEU A 68 4.93 -6.06 0.07
CA LEU A 68 5.10 -7.52 0.20
C LEU A 68 3.95 -8.29 -0.46
N ALA A 69 2.69 -7.90 -0.24
CA ALA A 69 1.55 -8.57 -0.84
C ALA A 69 1.64 -8.51 -2.38
N THR A 70 2.00 -7.35 -2.92
CA THR A 70 2.18 -7.16 -4.37
C THR A 70 3.38 -7.96 -4.88
N SER A 71 4.52 -7.93 -4.19
CA SER A 71 5.74 -8.63 -4.61
C SER A 71 5.60 -10.15 -4.54
N LEU A 72 4.93 -10.67 -3.51
CA LEU A 72 4.66 -12.10 -3.36
C LEU A 72 3.67 -12.60 -4.42
N LEU A 73 2.61 -11.82 -4.70
CA LEU A 73 1.68 -12.17 -5.77
C LEU A 73 2.37 -12.13 -7.14
N ALA A 74 3.18 -11.09 -7.38
CA ALA A 74 4.00 -10.97 -8.59
C ALA A 74 4.93 -12.18 -8.74
N GLY A 75 5.67 -12.53 -7.69
CA GLY A 75 6.54 -13.71 -7.67
C GLY A 75 5.78 -15.02 -7.86
N LEU A 76 4.56 -15.14 -7.32
CA LEU A 76 3.74 -16.33 -7.50
C LEU A 76 3.32 -16.51 -8.97
N TRP A 77 2.95 -15.42 -9.64
CA TRP A 77 2.65 -15.38 -11.07
C TRP A 77 3.84 -15.76 -11.95
N MET A 78 5.07 -15.59 -11.48
CA MET A 78 6.26 -16.03 -12.23
C MET A 78 6.39 -17.55 -12.31
N VAL A 79 5.79 -18.28 -11.37
CA VAL A 79 5.98 -19.73 -11.23
C VAL A 79 4.70 -20.49 -11.59
N ARG A 80 3.53 -19.88 -11.44
CA ARG A 80 2.23 -20.48 -11.78
C ARG A 80 1.14 -19.42 -11.97
N ASP A 81 0.11 -19.79 -12.72
CA ASP A 81 -1.11 -18.99 -12.78
C ASP A 81 -1.81 -18.94 -11.42
N VAL A 82 -2.31 -17.76 -11.07
CA VAL A 82 -3.03 -17.54 -9.80
C VAL A 82 -4.50 -17.40 -10.07
N SER A 83 -5.30 -18.30 -9.49
CA SER A 83 -6.76 -18.23 -9.57
C SER A 83 -7.30 -17.04 -8.78
N THR A 84 -8.53 -16.61 -9.11
CA THR A 84 -9.23 -15.53 -8.40
C THR A 84 -9.33 -15.79 -6.89
N ALA A 85 -9.53 -17.06 -6.48
CA ALA A 85 -9.54 -17.44 -5.08
C ALA A 85 -8.19 -17.19 -4.38
N GLY A 86 -7.08 -17.43 -5.09
CA GLY A 86 -5.74 -17.11 -4.60
C GLY A 86 -5.55 -15.61 -4.38
N VAL A 87 -6.03 -14.78 -5.32
CA VAL A 87 -5.99 -13.30 -5.22
C VAL A 87 -6.77 -12.82 -4.00
N TYR A 88 -7.99 -13.33 -3.77
CA TYR A 88 -8.78 -13.01 -2.58
C TYR A 88 -8.13 -13.52 -1.28
N GLY A 89 -7.40 -14.64 -1.32
CA GLY A 89 -6.62 -15.12 -0.19
C GLY A 89 -5.55 -14.11 0.26
N PHE A 90 -4.85 -13.47 -0.68
CA PHE A 90 -3.90 -12.39 -0.38
C PHE A 90 -4.59 -11.19 0.28
N ILE A 91 -5.73 -10.77 -0.25
CA ILE A 91 -6.51 -9.66 0.31
C ILE A 91 -6.98 -9.99 1.73
N ALA A 92 -7.47 -11.21 1.96
CA ALA A 92 -7.89 -11.66 3.28
C ALA A 92 -6.72 -11.67 4.29
N ALA A 93 -5.54 -12.12 3.87
CA ALA A 93 -4.34 -12.09 4.71
C ALA A 93 -3.94 -10.66 5.10
N VAL A 94 -4.00 -9.71 4.16
CA VAL A 94 -3.77 -8.28 4.43
C VAL A 94 -4.79 -7.75 5.44
N MET A 95 -6.08 -8.06 5.26
CA MET A 95 -7.12 -7.65 6.20
C MET A 95 -6.86 -8.16 7.61
N VAL A 96 -6.57 -9.46 7.75
CA VAL A 96 -6.28 -10.09 9.04
C VAL A 96 -5.07 -9.42 9.70
N ALA A 97 -3.99 -9.20 8.95
CA ALA A 97 -2.81 -8.49 9.46
C ALA A 97 -3.16 -7.09 9.97
N MET A 98 -3.94 -6.32 9.20
CA MET A 98 -4.33 -4.96 9.58
C MET A 98 -5.28 -4.90 10.78
N ILE A 99 -6.18 -5.88 10.93
CA ILE A 99 -7.03 -6.03 12.13
C ILE A 99 -6.18 -6.28 13.37
N ILE A 100 -5.19 -7.19 13.28
CA ILE A 100 -4.31 -7.56 14.39
C ILE A 100 -3.43 -6.38 14.80
N ILE A 101 -2.86 -5.66 13.83
CA ILE A 101 -2.00 -4.51 14.08
C ILE A 101 -2.83 -3.40 14.76
N GLY A 102 -3.99 -3.07 14.20
CA GLY A 102 -4.88 -2.03 14.68
C GLY A 102 -4.31 -0.60 14.59
N PRO A 103 -5.17 0.42 14.52
CA PRO A 103 -4.72 1.81 14.44
C PRO A 103 -4.08 2.25 15.77
N GLY A 104 -3.04 3.09 15.69
CA GLY A 104 -2.47 3.77 16.86
C GLY A 104 -3.11 5.14 17.14
N SER A 105 -3.76 5.75 16.15
CA SER A 105 -4.48 7.02 16.25
C SER A 105 -5.50 7.16 15.11
N TYR A 106 -6.36 8.18 15.16
CA TYR A 106 -7.29 8.49 14.06
C TYR A 106 -6.57 8.81 12.76
N LEU A 107 -5.49 9.60 12.82
CA LEU A 107 -4.66 9.93 11.68
C LEU A 107 -4.09 8.66 11.02
N ASP A 108 -3.77 7.65 11.82
CA ASP A 108 -3.27 6.36 11.33
C ASP A 108 -4.26 5.67 10.39
N MET A 109 -5.56 5.72 10.69
CA MET A 109 -6.59 5.10 9.84
C MET A 109 -6.63 5.74 8.45
N PHE A 110 -6.48 7.06 8.36
CA PHE A 110 -6.45 7.77 7.07
C PHE A 110 -5.16 7.55 6.29
N LEU A 111 -4.02 7.40 6.99
CA LEU A 111 -2.74 7.17 6.33
C LEU A 111 -2.56 5.72 5.86
N VAL A 112 -3.21 4.74 6.50
CA VAL A 112 -3.15 3.32 6.11
C VAL A 112 -3.40 3.05 4.63
N PRO A 113 -4.52 3.50 4.01
CA PRO A 113 -4.74 3.24 2.58
C PRO A 113 -3.68 3.91 1.70
N LEU A 114 -3.23 5.12 2.06
CA LEU A 114 -2.20 5.85 1.32
C LEU A 114 -0.84 5.13 1.40
N SER A 115 -0.42 4.74 2.60
CA SER A 115 0.83 4.03 2.82
C SER A 115 0.83 2.66 2.17
N TYR A 116 -0.27 1.90 2.27
CA TYR A 116 -0.42 0.61 1.57
C TYR A 116 -0.30 0.78 0.07
N PHE A 117 -1.05 1.72 -0.51
CA PHE A 117 -0.99 1.99 -1.94
C PHE A 117 0.41 2.42 -2.36
N GLY A 118 1.09 3.26 -1.56
CA GLY A 118 2.48 3.63 -1.80
C GLY A 118 3.41 2.43 -1.89
N GLY A 119 3.23 1.43 -1.02
CA GLY A 119 3.98 0.16 -1.07
C GLY A 119 3.69 -0.64 -2.34
N PHE A 120 2.41 -0.74 -2.72
CA PHE A 120 1.99 -1.32 -3.99
C PHE A 120 2.63 -0.61 -5.20
N ALA A 121 2.60 0.73 -5.24
CA ALA A 121 3.14 1.54 -6.33
C ALA A 121 4.66 1.34 -6.48
N VAL A 122 5.38 1.28 -5.37
CA VAL A 122 6.82 0.96 -5.33
C VAL A 122 7.08 -0.44 -5.86
N ALA A 123 6.29 -1.44 -5.45
CA ALA A 123 6.42 -2.81 -5.97
C ALA A 123 6.16 -2.86 -7.48
N MET A 124 5.08 -2.25 -7.96
CA MET A 124 4.77 -2.19 -9.40
C MET A 124 5.89 -1.55 -10.22
N LEU A 125 6.50 -0.48 -9.71
CA LEU A 125 7.66 0.14 -10.35
C LEU A 125 8.91 -0.75 -10.28
N THR A 126 9.10 -1.50 -9.19
CA THR A 126 10.21 -2.44 -9.03
C THR A 126 10.15 -3.55 -10.08
N PHE A 127 8.94 -4.03 -10.40
CA PHE A 127 8.72 -5.05 -11.44
C PHE A 127 8.40 -4.46 -12.82
N LYS A 128 8.62 -3.15 -13.04
CA LYS A 128 8.42 -2.52 -14.35
C LYS A 128 9.34 -3.16 -15.39
N GLY A 129 8.78 -3.57 -16.53
CA GLY A 129 9.50 -4.17 -17.64
C GLY A 129 9.72 -5.67 -17.52
N TYR A 130 9.11 -6.33 -16.52
CA TYR A 130 9.18 -7.77 -16.38
C TYR A 130 8.06 -8.46 -17.18
N GLU A 131 8.43 -9.01 -18.34
CA GLU A 131 7.50 -9.59 -19.33
C GLU A 131 6.51 -10.63 -18.78
N PRO A 132 6.89 -11.60 -17.93
CA PRO A 132 5.93 -12.60 -17.42
C PRO A 132 4.72 -12.00 -16.69
N ILE A 133 4.90 -10.85 -16.05
CA ILE A 133 3.84 -10.14 -15.31
C ILE A 133 3.07 -9.21 -16.24
N GLN A 134 3.75 -8.56 -17.18
CA GLN A 134 3.14 -7.53 -18.05
C GLN A 134 2.50 -8.10 -19.31
N GLY A 135 2.88 -9.31 -19.73
CA GLY A 135 2.31 -10.03 -20.88
C GLY A 135 1.01 -10.77 -20.57
N THR A 136 0.61 -10.86 -19.30
CA THR A 136 -0.59 -11.60 -18.88
C THR A 136 -1.61 -10.64 -18.28
N GLU A 137 -2.73 -10.40 -18.97
CA GLU A 137 -3.80 -9.48 -18.52
C GLU A 137 -4.32 -9.84 -17.12
N GLY A 138 -4.47 -11.14 -16.83
CA GLY A 138 -4.87 -11.63 -15.51
C GLY A 138 -3.87 -11.30 -14.39
N ALA A 139 -2.56 -11.31 -14.68
CA ALA A 139 -1.53 -10.96 -13.70
C ALA A 139 -1.61 -9.47 -13.35
N VAL A 140 -1.66 -8.59 -14.35
CA VAL A 140 -1.79 -7.13 -14.14
C VAL A 140 -3.08 -6.82 -13.36
N MET A 141 -4.21 -7.37 -13.79
CA MET A 141 -5.50 -7.12 -13.13
C MET A 141 -5.50 -7.60 -11.67
N SER A 142 -4.92 -8.77 -11.39
CA SER A 142 -4.83 -9.30 -10.02
C SER A 142 -3.92 -8.45 -9.11
N LEU A 143 -2.79 -7.95 -9.63
CA LEU A 143 -1.90 -7.06 -8.88
C LEU A 143 -2.58 -5.73 -8.55
N PHE A 144 -3.30 -5.15 -9.51
CA PHE A 144 -4.12 -3.96 -9.26
C PHE A 144 -5.24 -4.24 -8.26
N MET A 145 -5.88 -5.42 -8.33
CA MET A 145 -6.90 -5.81 -7.37
C MET A 145 -6.33 -5.86 -5.94
N VAL A 146 -5.20 -6.54 -5.72
CA VAL A 146 -4.54 -6.60 -4.40
C VAL A 146 -4.01 -5.24 -3.94
N GLY A 147 -3.52 -4.40 -4.86
CA GLY A 147 -3.05 -3.06 -4.57
C GLY A 147 -4.18 -2.11 -4.15
N VAL A 148 -5.18 -1.95 -5.02
CA VAL A 148 -6.26 -0.98 -4.84
C VAL A 148 -7.28 -1.47 -3.82
N MET A 149 -7.82 -2.68 -3.99
CA MET A 149 -8.80 -3.21 -3.04
C MET A 149 -8.15 -3.50 -1.69
N GLY A 150 -6.88 -3.93 -1.67
CA GLY A 150 -6.13 -4.10 -0.42
C GLY A 150 -6.00 -2.80 0.37
N ALA A 151 -5.74 -1.66 -0.29
CA ALA A 151 -5.71 -0.36 0.38
C ALA A 151 -7.07 0.00 1.02
N VAL A 152 -8.15 -0.17 0.26
CA VAL A 152 -9.53 0.10 0.73
C VAL A 152 -9.89 -0.82 1.91
N LEU A 153 -9.57 -2.10 1.80
CA LEU A 153 -9.89 -3.08 2.85
C LEU A 153 -8.99 -2.93 4.08
N ALA A 154 -7.74 -2.49 3.92
CA ALA A 154 -6.87 -2.13 5.04
C ALA A 154 -7.45 -0.95 5.85
N PHE A 155 -8.04 0.04 5.17
CA PHE A 155 -8.80 1.11 5.84
C PHE A 155 -9.98 0.53 6.63
N PHE A 156 -10.84 -0.28 6.00
CA PHE A 156 -11.99 -0.86 6.70
C PHE A 156 -11.60 -1.80 7.84
N ALA A 157 -10.53 -2.58 7.68
CA ALA A 157 -9.99 -3.46 8.71
C ALA A 157 -9.55 -2.67 9.96
N THR A 158 -8.80 -1.58 9.75
CA THR A 158 -8.35 -0.72 10.86
C THR A 158 -9.50 0.06 11.49
N PHE A 159 -10.43 0.56 10.69
CA PHE A 159 -11.65 1.20 11.17
C PHE A 159 -12.53 0.25 11.98
N ALA A 160 -12.77 -0.97 11.48
CA ALA A 160 -13.56 -1.97 12.19
C ALA A 160 -12.93 -2.33 13.53
N ARG A 161 -11.60 -2.52 13.57
CA ARG A 161 -10.86 -2.77 14.82
C ARG A 161 -11.08 -1.65 15.84
N TRP A 162 -10.96 -0.40 15.40
CA TRP A 162 -11.21 0.76 16.26
C TRP A 162 -12.66 0.82 16.74
N ALA A 163 -13.64 0.58 15.87
CA ALA A 163 -15.04 0.59 16.22
C ALA A 163 -15.37 -0.47 17.28
N PHE A 164 -14.81 -1.67 17.18
CA PHE A 164 -14.95 -2.71 18.21
C PHE A 164 -14.31 -2.33 19.54
N GLU A 165 -13.13 -1.70 19.52
CA GLU A 165 -12.47 -1.22 20.74
C GLU A 165 -13.29 -0.12 21.42
N MET A 166 -13.88 0.80 20.66
CA MET A 166 -14.78 1.82 21.20
C MET A 166 -16.07 1.22 21.73
N ALA A 167 -16.70 0.30 21.01
CA ALA A 167 -17.92 -0.38 21.45
C ALA A 167 -17.74 -1.14 22.76
N LYS A 168 -16.57 -1.76 22.97
CA LYS A 168 -16.23 -2.46 24.24
C LYS A 168 -16.16 -1.50 25.44
N ASN A 169 -15.82 -0.24 25.20
CA ASN A 169 -15.67 0.78 26.25
C ASN A 169 -16.97 1.53 26.55
N ILE A 170 -18.07 1.23 25.85
CA ILE A 170 -19.38 1.80 26.17
C ILE A 170 -19.92 1.08 27.42
N PRO A 171 -20.17 1.80 28.54
CA PRO A 171 -20.76 1.18 29.72
C PRO A 171 -22.12 0.59 29.35
N ARG A 172 -22.32 -0.70 29.63
CA ARG A 172 -23.65 -1.32 29.57
C ARG A 172 -24.50 -0.67 30.65
N ARG A 173 -25.39 0.24 30.24
CA ARG A 173 -26.51 0.72 31.07
C ARG A 173 -27.58 -0.36 31.13
#